data_AF-A0A951EFW7-F1
#
_entry.id   AF-A0A951EFW7-F1
#
_cell.length_a   1.000
_cell.length_b   1.000
_cell.length_c   1.000
_cell.angle_alpha   90.00
_cell.angle_beta   90.00
_cell.angle_gamma   90.00
#
_symmetry.space_group_name_H-M   'P 1'
#
loop_
_entity.id
_entity.type
_entity.pdbx_description
1 polymer ?
#
loop_
_entity_poly.entity_id
_entity_poly.type
_entity_poly.pdbx_seq_one_letter_code
_entity_poly.pdbx_strand_id
1 'polypeptide(L)' 'HRGLARKRIVAVRFEGAAPEAGTAVSSGGGTLGVMGSSGGGKGLAMVRIERAEAAIAAGMTIVAGERAIEVLLPG' A
#
# COMPACT_ATOMS: atom_id res chain seq x y z
N HIS A 1 -5.23 -17.50 18.85
CA HIS A 1 -5.63 -17.71 17.45
C HIS A 1 -5.62 -16.35 16.76
N ARG A 2 -4.65 -16.07 15.86
CA ARG A 2 -4.38 -14.75 15.26
C ARG A 2 -5.51 -14.40 14.28
N GLY A 3 -6.27 -13.34 14.57
CA GLY A 3 -7.32 -12.82 13.71
C GLY A 3 -6.86 -12.70 12.24
N LEU A 4 -7.73 -13.14 11.33
CA LEU A 4 -7.46 -13.25 9.90
C LEU A 4 -7.24 -11.88 9.28
N ALA A 5 -6.01 -11.37 9.38
CA ALA A 5 -5.52 -10.26 8.58
C ALA A 5 -5.84 -10.51 7.10
N ARG A 6 -6.80 -9.80 6.53
CA ARG A 6 -7.24 -10.04 5.15
C ARG A 6 -6.34 -9.23 4.23
N LYS A 7 -5.44 -9.91 3.54
CA LYS A 7 -4.73 -9.30 2.41
C LYS A 7 -5.71 -9.15 1.24
N ARG A 8 -5.78 -7.95 0.67
CA ARG A 8 -6.56 -7.68 -0.55
C ARG A 8 -5.70 -6.92 -1.54
N ILE A 9 -6.01 -7.11 -2.82
CA ILE A 9 -5.49 -6.25 -3.89
C ILE A 9 -6.30 -4.96 -3.87
N VAL A 10 -5.59 -3.84 -3.82
CA VAL A 10 -6.17 -2.50 -3.78
C VAL A 10 -5.52 -1.65 -4.87
N ALA A 11 -6.26 -0.66 -5.35
CA ALA A 11 -5.70 0.33 -6.26
C ALA A 11 -4.80 1.29 -5.48
N VAL A 12 -3.71 1.73 -6.11
CA VAL A 12 -2.82 2.76 -5.57
C VAL A 12 -2.59 3.86 -6.60
N ARG A 13 -2.33 5.06 -6.12
CA ARG A 13 -1.90 6.22 -6.92
C ARG A 13 -0.56 6.72 -6.43
N PHE A 14 0.22 7.28 -7.34
CA PHE A 14 1.52 7.86 -7.03
C PHE A 14 1.90 8.86 -8.10
N GLU A 15 2.83 9.76 -7.77
CA GLU A 15 3.37 10.72 -8.72
C GLU A 15 4.81 10.36 -9.12
N GLY A 16 5.17 10.63 -10.38
CA GLY A 16 6.50 10.34 -10.90
C GLY A 16 6.71 8.88 -11.29
N ALA A 17 7.94 8.39 -11.10
CA ALA A 17 8.34 7.07 -11.54
C ALA A 17 7.53 5.97 -10.82
N ALA A 18 7.08 4.98 -11.60
CA ALA A 18 6.30 3.86 -11.10
C ALA A 18 7.14 2.98 -10.16
N PRO A 19 6.66 2.68 -8.94
CA PRO A 19 7.34 1.72 -8.07
C PRO A 19 7.35 0.35 -8.72
N GLU A 20 8.48 -0.36 -8.65
CA GLU A 20 8.61 -1.68 -9.24
C GLU A 20 7.68 -2.71 -8.58
N ALA A 21 7.24 -3.70 -9.35
CA ALA A 21 6.53 -4.85 -8.81
C ALA A 21 7.41 -5.58 -7.78
N GLY A 22 6.83 -5.98 -6.65
CA GLY A 22 7.59 -6.56 -5.53
C GLY A 22 8.12 -5.54 -4.52
N THR A 23 8.04 -4.23 -4.80
CA THR A 23 8.43 -3.18 -3.84
C THR A 23 7.58 -3.26 -2.57
N ALA A 24 8.21 -3.24 -1.40
CA ALA A 24 7.51 -3.29 -0.12
C ALA A 24 6.67 -2.01 0.08
N VAL A 25 5.39 -2.20 0.42
CA VAL A 25 4.49 -1.11 0.84
C VAL A 25 4.53 -1.04 2.36
N SER A 26 4.90 0.11 2.90
CA SER A 26 5.12 0.31 4.33
C SER A 26 4.64 1.67 4.81
N SER A 27 4.47 1.81 6.12
CA SER A 27 4.17 3.07 6.78
C SER A 27 4.65 3.01 8.23
N GLY A 28 5.21 4.12 8.75
CA GLY A 28 5.66 4.20 10.14
C GLY A 28 6.66 3.10 10.56
N GLY A 29 7.47 2.58 9.64
CA GLY A 29 8.42 1.49 9.88
C GLY A 29 7.82 0.07 9.81
N GLY A 30 6.52 -0.08 9.56
CA GLY A 30 5.84 -1.36 9.42
C GLY A 30 5.43 -1.71 7.98
N THR A 31 5.69 -2.95 7.55
CA THR A 31 5.21 -3.44 6.25
C THR A 31 3.69 -3.67 6.27
N LEU A 32 2.99 -3.04 5.34
CA LEU A 32 1.56 -3.18 5.07
C LEU A 32 1.29 -4.23 3.99
N GLY A 33 2.19 -4.32 3.00
CA GLY A 33 1.98 -5.12 1.79
C GLY A 33 3.12 -5.03 0.79
N VAL A 34 2.81 -5.30 -0.47
CA VAL A 34 3.75 -5.28 -1.59
C VAL A 34 3.07 -4.75 -2.86
N MET A 35 3.83 -4.00 -3.66
CA MET A 35 3.41 -3.52 -4.98
C MET A 35 3.24 -4.70 -5.94
N GLY A 36 2.16 -4.66 -6.71
CA GLY A 36 1.92 -5.50 -7.88
C GLY A 36 2.33 -4.75 -9.15
N SER A 37 1.43 -4.70 -10.14
CA SER A 37 1.65 -3.93 -11.36
C SER A 37 1.46 -2.43 -11.13
N SER A 38 2.20 -1.61 -11.85
CA SER A 38 2.16 -0.15 -11.76
C SER A 38 2.51 0.49 -13.12
N GLY A 39 1.99 1.70 -13.35
CA GLY A 39 2.23 2.47 -14.57
C GLY A 39 1.32 3.71 -14.66
N GLY A 40 1.83 4.79 -15.26
CA GLY A 40 1.02 6.00 -15.50
C GLY A 40 0.42 6.63 -14.24
N GLY A 41 1.17 6.66 -13.14
CA GLY A 41 0.73 7.22 -11.84
C GLY A 41 -0.27 6.37 -11.06
N LYS A 42 -0.53 5.14 -11.52
CA LYS A 42 -1.49 4.20 -10.91
C LYS A 42 -0.85 2.83 -10.74
N GLY A 43 -1.40 2.02 -9.85
CA GLY A 43 -0.97 0.63 -9.72
C GLY A 43 -1.91 -0.19 -8.85
N LEU A 44 -1.49 -1.41 -8.60
CA LEU A 44 -2.11 -2.35 -7.68
C LEU A 44 -1.12 -2.72 -6.59
N ALA A 45 -1.62 -2.92 -5.37
CA ALA A 45 -0.83 -3.42 -4.26
C ALA A 45 -1.61 -4.49 -3.50
N MET A 46 -0.91 -5.52 -3.05
CA MET A 46 -1.47 -6.51 -2.12
C MET A 46 -1.17 -6.03 -0.70
N VAL A 47 -2.18 -5.50 0.01
CA VAL A 47 -2.01 -4.94 1.36
C VAL A 47 -2.92 -5.61 2.37
N ARG A 48 -2.52 -5.57 3.64
CA ARG A 48 -3.39 -5.89 4.77
C ARG A 48 -4.32 -4.71 5.03
N ILE A 49 -5.61 -4.90 4.81
CA ILE A 49 -6.61 -3.82 4.91
C ILE A 49 -6.59 -3.18 6.30
N GLU A 50 -6.60 -3.99 7.35
CA GLU A 50 -6.67 -3.45 8.72
C GLU A 50 -5.46 -2.58 9.08
N ARG A 51 -4.28 -2.88 8.52
CA ARG A 51 -3.08 -2.09 8.76
C ARG A 51 -3.04 -0.83 7.90
N ALA A 52 -3.53 -0.92 6.66
CA ALA A 52 -3.64 0.23 5.78
C ALA A 52 -4.66 1.23 6.34
N GLU A 53 -5.83 0.77 6.81
CA GLU A 53 -6.83 1.58 7.52
C GLU A 53 -6.23 2.27 8.74
N ALA A 54 -5.51 1.51 9.58
CA ALA A 54 -4.89 2.07 10.78
C ALA A 54 -3.82 3.14 10.44
N ALA A 55 -3.00 2.91 9.41
CA ALA A 55 -2.01 3.89 8.95
C ALA A 55 -2.67 5.17 8.41
N ILE A 56 -3.72 5.03 7.60
CA ILE A 56 -4.49 6.16 7.06
C ILE A 56 -5.16 6.94 8.20
N ALA A 57 -5.82 6.25 9.13
CA ALA A 57 -6.48 6.86 10.28
C ALA A 57 -5.49 7.60 11.20
N ALA A 58 -4.27 7.10 11.31
CA ALA A 58 -3.18 7.74 12.05
C ALA A 58 -2.47 8.86 11.27
N GLY A 59 -2.89 9.16 10.03
CA GLY A 59 -2.28 10.18 9.18
C GLY A 59 -0.86 9.84 8.72
N MET A 60 -0.47 8.56 8.77
CA MET A 60 0.88 8.15 8.39
C MET A 60 1.02 8.07 6.86
N THR A 61 2.13 8.59 6.35
CA THR A 61 2.46 8.45 4.93
C THR A 61 2.72 6.99 4.59
N ILE A 62 2.04 6.50 3.55
CA ILE A 62 2.29 5.16 2.99
C ILE A 62 3.28 5.31 1.85
N VAL A 63 4.30 4.46 1.84
CA VAL A 63 5.36 4.46 0.83
C VAL A 63 5.56 3.08 0.22
N ALA A 64 5.84 3.04 -1.08
CA ALA A 64 6.42 1.90 -1.78
C ALA A 64 7.91 2.18 -2.03
N GLY A 65 8.78 1.56 -1.23
CA GLY A 65 10.20 1.93 -1.21
C GLY A 65 10.35 3.38 -0.76
N GLU A 66 10.85 4.24 -1.64
CA GLU A 66 11.01 5.68 -1.39
C GLU A 66 9.84 6.52 -1.95
N ARG A 67 8.89 5.89 -2.63
CA ARG A 67 7.79 6.61 -3.30
C ARG A 67 6.57 6.71 -2.38
N ALA A 68 6.12 7.92 -2.09
CA ALA A 68 4.82 8.13 -1.47
C ALA A 68 3.70 7.65 -2.40
N ILE A 69 2.77 6.86 -1.86
CA ILE A 69 1.62 6.32 -2.58
C ILE A 69 0.34 6.58 -1.78
N GLU A 70 -0.76 6.78 -2.49
CA GLU A 70 -2.10 6.80 -1.94
C GLU A 70 -2.75 5.44 -2.15
N VAL A 71 -3.29 4.85 -1.08
CA VAL A 71 -3.95 3.54 -1.13
C VAL A 71 -5.47 3.74 -1.16
N LEU A 72 -6.12 3.24 -2.21
CA LEU A 72 -7.59 3.27 -2.33
C LEU A 72 -8.17 1.95 -1.83
N LEU A 73 -8.65 1.95 -0.59
CA LEU A 73 -9.26 0.77 0.01
C LEU A 73 -10.63 0.48 -0.63
N PRO A 74 -10.99 -0.80 -0.82
CA PRO A 74 -12.31 -1.19 -1.28
C PRO A 74 -13.34 -0.85 -0.20
N GLY A 75 -14.45 -0.24 -0.61
CA GLY A 75 -15.61 0.01 0.25
C GLY A 75 -16.33 -1.24 0.70
#